data_AF-A0AAU2ACD3-F1
#
_entry.id   AF-A0AAU2ACD3-F1
#
_cell.length_a   1.000
_cell.length_b   1.000
_cell.length_c   1.000
_cell.angle_alpha   90.00
_cell.angle_beta   90.00
_cell.angle_gamma   90.00
#
_symmetry.space_group_name_H-M   'P 1'
#
loop_
_entity.id
_entity.type
_entity.pdbx_description
1 polymer ?
#
loop_
_entity_poly.entity_id
_entity_poly.type
_entity_poly.pdbx_seq_one_letter_code
_entity_poly.pdbx_strand_id
1 'polypeptide(L)'
;MSRAITTNPTTPAPAPTPTTSPPHRFPALDWRIRFGVLSLIWGFSFLLIKVGTQGFAPFQVTFGRLLFGTAVLAAALAVKRERLPRGTRTWGHLAVAAFLLNALPFSLFAYAELTIPSTLAGICNATSPLWGMALSLVALSEDRPTRVRVAGLGLGFIGVLTVLGAWQGFHGLDTKGTALALLASLSYPIGWIYVRRTLAGSGHSHLSLSGAQLLLATLQLAVVTPLFTSIPDGLPVGPLLAIVALGALGTGFAMLLQYGLVAETGPTTAQMVTYFIPVIATIAGVTLLGETLTWSTPVGAVVVLAGAALTQVGTGRRARPGRSAGAFPQEGPSDVVVAPLPPTRDVARPGTPETPAAADASTTSAWQPDAPHTPTANRHPTGAPRPSVPHHERADKS
;
A
#
# COMPACT_ATOMS: atom_id res chain seq x y z
N MET A 1 81.22 25.32 16.49
CA MET A 1 80.48 24.05 16.38
C MET A 1 79.68 23.83 17.67
N SER A 2 78.46 23.30 17.53
CA SER A 2 77.54 22.78 18.57
C SER A 2 76.74 23.80 19.40
N ARG A 3 75.55 24.23 18.92
CA ARG A 3 74.19 23.60 19.00
C ARG A 3 73.50 23.83 20.34
N ALA A 4 72.60 24.82 20.35
CA ALA A 4 71.55 25.01 21.35
C ALA A 4 70.54 23.86 21.27
N ILE A 5 70.18 23.31 22.43
CA ILE A 5 69.17 22.25 22.58
C ILE A 5 67.82 22.94 22.77
N THR A 6 66.98 22.89 21.75
CA THR A 6 65.58 23.31 21.82
C THR A 6 64.76 22.17 22.41
N THR A 7 64.20 22.34 23.61
CA THR A 7 63.24 21.41 24.20
C THR A 7 61.86 21.65 23.58
N ASN A 8 61.34 20.67 22.84
CA ASN A 8 59.95 20.69 22.35
C ASN A 8 58.96 20.46 23.50
N PRO A 9 57.83 21.19 23.56
CA PRO A 9 56.76 20.90 24.51
C PRO A 9 56.04 19.60 24.12
N THR A 10 55.86 18.71 25.08
CA THR A 10 55.13 17.44 24.94
C THR A 10 53.63 17.71 24.90
N THR A 11 52.98 17.43 23.77
CA THR A 11 51.52 17.45 23.63
C THR A 11 50.88 16.38 24.53
N PRO A 12 49.86 16.68 25.35
CA PRO A 12 49.20 15.67 26.16
C PRO A 12 48.41 14.69 25.29
N ALA A 13 48.52 13.40 25.59
CA ALA A 13 47.84 12.32 24.88
C ALA A 13 46.30 12.45 25.02
N PRO A 14 45.52 12.19 23.95
CA PRO A 14 44.07 12.23 24.03
C PRO A 14 43.53 11.12 24.96
N ALA A 15 42.61 11.49 25.85
CA ALA A 15 41.95 10.57 26.77
C ALA A 15 41.15 9.50 26.00
N PRO A 16 41.10 8.24 26.49
CA PRO A 16 40.35 7.19 25.84
C PRO A 16 38.84 7.50 25.88
N THR A 17 38.23 7.55 24.70
CA THR A 17 36.79 7.71 24.53
C THR A 17 36.06 6.50 25.15
N PRO A 18 35.04 6.71 26.01
CA PRO A 18 34.26 5.59 26.54
C PRO A 18 33.59 4.86 25.38
N THR A 19 33.91 3.59 25.22
CA THR A 19 33.31 2.72 24.22
C THR A 19 31.90 2.38 24.71
N THR A 20 30.90 3.15 24.28
CA THR A 20 29.50 2.81 24.52
C THR A 20 29.19 1.56 23.72
N SER A 21 29.22 0.39 24.36
CA SER A 21 28.71 -0.84 23.76
C SER A 21 27.24 -0.62 23.36
N PRO A 22 26.83 -0.94 22.12
CA PRO A 22 25.44 -0.77 21.73
C PRO A 22 24.56 -1.64 22.64
N PRO A 23 23.41 -1.15 23.10
CA PRO A 23 22.52 -1.93 23.95
C PRO A 23 22.11 -3.19 23.19
N HIS A 24 22.28 -4.36 23.81
CA HIS A 24 21.76 -5.63 23.33
C HIS A 24 20.24 -5.50 23.14
N ARG A 25 19.80 -5.23 21.91
CA ARG A 25 18.39 -5.37 21.53
C ARG A 25 18.08 -6.87 21.67
N PHE A 26 16.98 -7.18 22.36
CA PHE A 26 16.40 -8.53 22.41
C PHE A 26 16.48 -9.21 21.04
N PRO A 27 16.67 -10.55 20.97
CA PRO A 27 16.72 -11.24 19.69
C PRO A 27 15.38 -11.06 19.00
N ALA A 28 15.32 -10.06 18.12
CA ALA A 28 14.29 -9.91 17.14
C ALA A 28 14.23 -11.25 16.39
N LEU A 29 13.05 -11.88 16.39
CA LEU A 29 12.82 -13.13 15.66
C LEU A 29 13.50 -13.05 14.29
N ASP A 30 14.37 -14.02 13.97
CA ASP A 30 15.19 -14.00 12.76
C ASP A 30 14.31 -13.71 11.54
N TRP A 31 14.76 -12.81 10.66
CA TRP A 31 14.05 -12.40 9.45
C TRP A 31 13.66 -13.61 8.60
N ARG A 32 14.44 -14.71 8.66
CA ARG A 32 14.15 -15.98 7.99
C ARG A 32 12.88 -16.65 8.51
N ILE A 33 12.65 -16.60 9.82
CA ILE A 33 11.44 -17.15 10.43
C ILE A 33 10.25 -16.28 10.02
N ARG A 34 10.39 -14.95 10.07
CA ARG A 34 9.35 -14.02 9.61
C ARG A 34 8.99 -14.22 8.14
N PHE A 35 10.01 -14.43 7.30
CA PHE A 35 9.86 -14.76 5.88
C PHE A 35 9.05 -16.06 5.71
N GLY A 36 9.41 -17.12 6.44
CA GLY A 36 8.71 -18.41 6.40
C GLY A 36 7.26 -18.29 6.84
N VAL A 37 7.02 -17.61 7.97
CA VAL A 37 5.67 -17.35 8.49
C VAL A 37 4.84 -16.53 7.51
N LEU A 38 5.39 -15.47 6.93
CA LEU A 38 4.70 -14.64 5.95
C LEU A 38 4.35 -15.44 4.68
N SER A 39 5.28 -16.28 4.20
CA SER A 39 5.05 -17.18 3.06
C SER A 39 3.90 -18.14 3.33
N LEU A 40 3.86 -18.73 4.53
CA LEU A 40 2.76 -19.61 4.95
C LEU A 40 1.43 -18.84 4.98
N ILE A 41 1.37 -17.71 5.68
CA ILE A 41 0.15 -16.91 5.83
C ILE A 41 -0.46 -16.54 4.47
N TRP A 42 0.35 -16.06 3.53
CA TRP A 42 -0.15 -15.72 2.19
C TRP A 42 -0.46 -16.95 1.33
N GLY A 43 0.30 -18.04 1.45
CA GLY A 43 -0.01 -19.29 0.77
C GLY A 43 -1.35 -19.89 1.19
N PHE A 44 -1.66 -19.89 2.49
CA PHE A 44 -2.94 -20.36 3.02
C PHE A 44 -4.12 -19.43 2.71
N SER A 45 -3.89 -18.23 2.17
CA SER A 45 -4.98 -17.28 1.92
C SER A 45 -6.01 -17.81 0.93
N PHE A 46 -5.61 -18.52 -0.13
CA PHE A 46 -6.53 -19.13 -1.10
C PHE A 46 -7.35 -20.26 -0.45
N LEU A 47 -6.72 -21.10 0.38
CA LEU A 47 -7.46 -22.10 1.16
C LEU A 47 -8.53 -21.45 2.04
N LEU A 48 -8.19 -20.37 2.75
CA LEU A 48 -9.12 -19.67 3.64
C LEU A 48 -10.23 -18.96 2.87
N ILE A 49 -9.96 -18.46 1.66
CA ILE A 49 -11.00 -17.92 0.76
C ILE A 49 -11.96 -19.05 0.38
N LYS A 50 -11.47 -20.20 -0.08
CA LYS A 50 -12.26 -21.37 -0.43
C LYS A 50 -13.16 -21.86 0.71
N VAL A 51 -12.63 -21.90 1.93
CA VAL A 51 -13.41 -22.27 3.13
C VAL A 51 -14.43 -21.18 3.48
N GLY A 52 -14.07 -19.90 3.33
CA GLY A 52 -14.99 -18.78 3.55
C GLY A 52 -16.20 -18.79 2.60
N THR A 53 -15.96 -19.11 1.33
CA THR A 53 -17.02 -19.14 0.29
C THR A 53 -17.99 -20.32 0.43
N GLN A 54 -17.72 -21.29 1.31
CA GLN A 54 -18.68 -22.35 1.65
C GLN A 54 -19.85 -21.83 2.49
N GLY A 55 -19.66 -20.74 3.23
CA GLY A 55 -20.69 -20.20 4.13
C GLY A 55 -21.14 -18.78 3.81
N PHE A 56 -20.39 -18.05 2.98
CA PHE A 56 -20.63 -16.64 2.69
C PHE A 56 -20.47 -16.33 1.22
N ALA A 57 -21.20 -15.32 0.74
CA ALA A 57 -21.05 -14.84 -0.63
C ALA A 57 -19.66 -14.22 -0.85
N PRO A 58 -19.09 -14.25 -2.08
CA PRO A 58 -17.73 -13.76 -2.35
C PRO A 58 -17.45 -12.33 -1.88
N PHE A 59 -18.41 -11.41 -2.06
CA PHE A 59 -18.26 -10.03 -1.56
C PHE A 59 -18.26 -9.96 -0.03
N GLN A 60 -19.00 -10.82 0.66
CA GLN A 60 -19.00 -10.90 2.13
C GLN A 60 -17.67 -11.45 2.66
N VAL A 61 -17.11 -12.49 2.02
CA VAL A 61 -15.77 -13.02 2.33
C VAL A 61 -14.72 -11.91 2.18
N THR A 62 -14.79 -11.18 1.07
CA THR A 62 -13.83 -10.11 0.77
C THR A 62 -13.99 -8.93 1.72
N PHE A 63 -15.23 -8.52 2.00
CA PHE A 63 -15.53 -7.47 2.97
C PHE A 63 -15.02 -7.85 4.36
N GLY A 64 -15.27 -9.07 4.82
CA GLY A 64 -14.79 -9.56 6.11
C GLY A 64 -13.26 -9.58 6.17
N ARG A 65 -12.56 -10.05 5.12
CA ARG A 65 -11.10 -9.98 5.02
C ARG A 65 -10.59 -8.55 5.20
N LEU A 66 -11.18 -7.59 4.50
CA LEU A 66 -10.78 -6.18 4.58
C LEU A 66 -11.12 -5.56 5.94
N LEU A 67 -12.28 -5.88 6.50
CA LEU A 67 -12.72 -5.40 7.81
C LEU A 67 -11.77 -5.83 8.93
N PHE A 68 -11.49 -7.14 9.05
CA PHE A 68 -10.59 -7.66 10.08
C PHE A 68 -9.13 -7.22 9.84
N GLY A 69 -8.69 -7.14 8.58
CA GLY A 69 -7.36 -6.61 8.25
C GLY A 69 -7.21 -5.13 8.61
N THR A 70 -8.24 -4.32 8.32
CA THR A 70 -8.29 -2.90 8.68
C THR A 70 -8.32 -2.73 10.19
N ALA A 71 -9.07 -3.55 10.93
CA ALA A 71 -9.10 -3.49 12.38
C ALA A 71 -7.71 -3.71 13.01
N VAL A 72 -6.96 -4.71 12.51
CA VAL A 72 -5.59 -4.98 12.96
C VAL A 72 -4.65 -3.82 12.64
N LEU A 73 -4.69 -3.28 11.41
CA LEU A 73 -3.85 -2.12 11.08
C LEU A 73 -4.26 -0.86 11.85
N ALA A 74 -5.55 -0.61 12.04
CA ALA A 74 -6.04 0.51 12.83
C ALA A 74 -5.57 0.43 14.28
N ALA A 75 -5.59 -0.77 14.89
CA ALA A 75 -4.99 -1.01 16.20
C ALA A 75 -3.48 -0.73 16.20
N ALA A 76 -2.75 -1.17 15.17
CA ALA A 76 -1.32 -0.89 15.03
C ALA A 76 -1.03 0.61 14.87
N LEU A 77 -1.82 1.36 14.10
CA LEU A 77 -1.73 2.82 13.98
C LEU A 77 -1.96 3.49 15.34
N ALA A 78 -2.99 3.05 16.08
CA ALA A 78 -3.31 3.59 17.40
C ALA A 78 -2.17 3.36 18.40
N VAL A 79 -1.62 2.15 18.45
CA VAL A 79 -0.48 1.80 19.33
C VAL A 79 0.77 2.60 18.97
N LYS A 80 1.07 2.74 17.68
CA LYS A 80 2.23 3.52 17.20
C LYS A 80 1.99 5.04 17.19
N ARG A 81 0.76 5.48 17.48
CA ARG A 81 0.31 6.88 17.42
C ARG A 81 0.59 7.54 16.06
N GLU A 82 0.58 6.73 15.00
CA GLU A 82 0.73 7.24 13.64
C GLU A 82 -0.60 7.82 13.16
N ARG A 83 -0.51 8.95 12.46
CA ARG A 83 -1.69 9.65 11.92
C ARG A 83 -1.93 9.21 10.48
N LEU A 84 -3.21 9.10 10.12
CA LEU A 84 -3.63 8.90 8.74
C LEU A 84 -3.17 10.07 7.85
N PRO A 85 -2.94 9.83 6.54
CA PRO A 85 -2.49 10.86 5.64
C PRO A 85 -3.52 11.99 5.52
N ARG A 86 -3.04 13.22 5.37
CA ARG A 86 -3.88 14.41 5.22
C ARG A 86 -3.98 14.81 3.74
N GLY A 87 -5.10 15.45 3.39
CA GLY A 87 -5.32 16.04 2.07
C GLY A 87 -6.25 15.22 1.17
N THR A 88 -7.29 15.88 0.66
CA THR A 88 -8.33 15.28 -0.19
C THR A 88 -7.79 14.61 -1.44
N ARG A 89 -6.74 15.19 -2.04
CA ARG A 89 -6.06 14.61 -3.22
C ARG A 89 -5.41 13.26 -2.91
N THR A 90 -4.74 13.14 -1.78
CA THR A 90 -4.11 11.88 -1.33
C THR A 90 -5.17 10.80 -1.12
N TRP A 91 -6.30 11.16 -0.50
CA TRP A 91 -7.45 10.26 -0.31
C TRP A 91 -8.08 9.82 -1.63
N GLY A 92 -8.20 10.73 -2.62
CA GLY A 92 -8.68 10.38 -3.97
C GLY A 92 -7.77 9.35 -4.66
N HIS A 93 -6.46 9.55 -4.62
CA HIS A 93 -5.51 8.58 -5.19
C HIS A 93 -5.47 7.27 -4.39
N LEU A 94 -5.56 7.33 -3.05
CA LEU A 94 -5.67 6.15 -2.21
C LEU A 94 -6.96 5.37 -2.48
N ALA A 95 -8.06 6.01 -2.84
CA ALA A 95 -9.30 5.32 -3.18
C ALA A 95 -9.14 4.48 -4.45
N VAL A 96 -8.43 5.01 -5.46
CA VAL A 96 -8.10 4.26 -6.68
C VAL A 96 -7.13 3.11 -6.37
N ALA A 97 -6.11 3.36 -5.54
CA ALA A 97 -5.17 2.32 -5.10
C ALA A 97 -5.88 1.22 -4.29
N ALA A 98 -6.77 1.59 -3.39
CA ALA A 98 -7.60 0.70 -2.58
C ALA A 98 -8.45 -0.22 -3.46
N PHE A 99 -9.07 0.35 -4.50
CA PHE A 99 -9.83 -0.40 -5.47
C PHE A 99 -8.95 -1.40 -6.23
N LEU A 100 -7.88 -0.93 -6.89
CA LEU A 100 -7.04 -1.75 -7.77
C LEU A 100 -6.19 -2.80 -7.04
N LEU A 101 -5.77 -2.53 -5.79
CA LEU A 101 -4.85 -3.40 -5.05
C LEU A 101 -5.54 -4.25 -3.99
N ASN A 102 -6.82 -4.00 -3.66
CA ASN A 102 -7.50 -4.71 -2.58
C ASN A 102 -8.92 -5.10 -2.99
N ALA A 103 -9.83 -4.13 -3.13
CA ALA A 103 -11.26 -4.42 -3.31
C ALA A 103 -11.53 -5.23 -4.58
N LEU A 104 -10.98 -4.81 -5.72
CA LEU A 104 -11.13 -5.50 -7.01
C LEU A 104 -10.46 -6.88 -7.02
N PRO A 105 -9.13 -7.03 -6.79
CA PRO A 105 -8.48 -8.33 -6.88
C PRO A 105 -9.02 -9.33 -5.86
N PHE A 106 -9.27 -8.93 -4.61
CA PHE A 106 -9.75 -9.88 -3.61
C PHE A 106 -11.17 -10.37 -3.91
N SER A 107 -12.03 -9.49 -4.43
CA SER A 107 -13.37 -9.89 -4.86
C SER A 107 -13.30 -10.83 -6.06
N LEU A 108 -12.47 -10.51 -7.05
CA LEU A 108 -12.29 -11.36 -8.23
C LEU A 108 -11.76 -12.75 -7.87
N PHE A 109 -10.81 -12.86 -6.93
CA PHE A 109 -10.36 -14.16 -6.44
C PHE A 109 -11.46 -14.91 -5.67
N ALA A 110 -12.23 -14.24 -4.81
CA ALA A 110 -13.34 -14.87 -4.11
C ALA A 110 -14.41 -15.41 -5.08
N TYR A 111 -14.69 -14.70 -6.18
CA TYR A 111 -15.58 -15.18 -7.25
C TYR A 111 -14.96 -16.30 -8.08
N ALA A 112 -13.67 -16.20 -8.42
CA ALA A 112 -12.96 -17.24 -9.15
C ALA A 112 -13.01 -18.57 -8.39
N GLU A 113 -12.76 -18.54 -7.09
CA GLU A 113 -12.75 -19.73 -6.24
C GLU A 113 -14.13 -20.37 -6.03
N LEU A 114 -15.22 -19.79 -6.54
CA LEU A 114 -16.49 -20.54 -6.62
C LEU A 114 -16.42 -21.69 -7.62
N THR A 115 -15.60 -21.55 -8.66
CA THR A 115 -15.58 -22.47 -9.79
C THR A 115 -14.22 -23.11 -10.02
N ILE A 116 -13.14 -22.44 -9.62
CA ILE A 116 -11.78 -23.00 -9.72
C ILE A 116 -11.25 -23.48 -8.35
N PRO A 117 -10.33 -24.46 -8.33
CA PRO A 117 -9.60 -24.86 -7.12
C PRO A 117 -8.74 -23.73 -6.55
N SER A 118 -8.52 -23.74 -5.24
CA SER A 118 -7.64 -22.80 -4.54
C SER A 118 -6.19 -22.88 -5.04
N THR A 119 -5.75 -24.09 -5.41
CA THR A 119 -4.47 -24.35 -6.08
C THR A 119 -4.34 -23.53 -7.37
N LEU A 120 -5.37 -23.54 -8.23
CA LEU A 120 -5.36 -22.82 -9.50
C LEU A 120 -5.37 -21.29 -9.28
N ALA A 121 -6.17 -20.82 -8.32
CA ALA A 121 -6.21 -19.40 -7.96
C ALA A 121 -4.83 -18.89 -7.48
N GLY A 122 -4.13 -19.67 -6.67
CA GLY A 122 -2.76 -19.37 -6.22
C GLY A 122 -1.75 -19.28 -7.37
N ILE A 123 -1.86 -20.16 -8.37
CA ILE A 123 -1.00 -20.12 -9.56
C ILE A 123 -1.31 -18.92 -10.44
N CYS A 124 -2.59 -18.59 -10.64
CA CYS A 124 -2.99 -17.37 -11.36
C CYS A 124 -2.43 -16.13 -10.67
N ASN A 125 -2.42 -16.06 -9.33
CA ASN A 125 -1.82 -14.95 -8.60
C ASN A 125 -0.31 -14.80 -8.86
N ALA A 126 0.39 -15.92 -9.06
CA ALA A 126 1.83 -15.93 -9.39
C ALA A 126 2.17 -15.27 -10.73
N THR A 127 1.18 -15.01 -11.60
CA THR A 127 1.40 -14.39 -12.91
C THR A 127 1.47 -12.87 -12.86
N SER A 128 1.18 -12.23 -11.72
CA SER A 128 1.25 -10.76 -11.58
C SER A 128 2.56 -10.13 -12.06
N PRO A 129 3.77 -10.71 -11.81
CA PRO A 129 5.02 -10.17 -12.35
C PRO A 129 5.09 -10.21 -13.88
N LEU A 130 4.48 -11.22 -14.52
CA LEU A 130 4.41 -11.33 -15.98
C LEU A 130 3.57 -10.19 -16.57
N TRP A 131 2.41 -9.91 -15.96
CA TRP A 131 1.57 -8.78 -16.32
C TRP A 131 2.28 -7.43 -16.12
N GLY A 132 3.03 -7.28 -15.02
CA GLY A 132 3.84 -6.09 -14.77
C GLY A 132 4.92 -5.88 -15.83
N MET A 133 5.59 -6.95 -16.25
CA MET A 133 6.55 -6.91 -17.36
C MET A 133 5.86 -6.53 -18.67
N ALA A 134 4.74 -7.15 -19.01
CA ALA A 134 3.98 -6.84 -20.22
C ALA A 134 3.53 -5.37 -20.27
N LEU A 135 3.01 -4.84 -19.16
CA LEU A 135 2.64 -3.43 -19.05
C LEU A 135 3.86 -2.51 -19.15
N SER A 136 5.00 -2.90 -18.59
CA SER A 136 6.24 -2.13 -18.74
C SER A 136 6.69 -2.05 -20.21
N LEU A 137 6.51 -3.12 -21.00
CA LEU A 137 6.87 -3.11 -22.42
C LEU A 137 5.99 -2.16 -23.23
N VAL A 138 4.70 -2.13 -22.94
CA VAL A 138 3.73 -1.33 -23.69
C VAL A 138 3.73 0.13 -23.24
N ALA A 139 3.87 0.39 -21.93
CA ALA A 139 3.72 1.72 -21.36
C ALA A 139 5.03 2.50 -21.19
N LEU A 140 6.18 1.82 -21.08
CA LEU A 140 7.51 2.43 -20.93
C LEU A 140 8.38 1.99 -22.12
N SER A 141 8.09 2.52 -23.30
CA SER A 141 8.85 2.28 -24.56
C SER A 141 10.35 2.64 -24.49
N GLU A 142 10.86 3.12 -23.36
CA GLU A 142 12.22 3.63 -23.18
C GLU A 142 13.24 2.58 -22.73
N ASP A 143 12.82 1.49 -22.07
CA ASP A 143 13.73 0.41 -21.65
C ASP A 143 13.60 -0.80 -22.58
N ARG A 144 14.48 -0.91 -23.58
CA ARG A 144 14.55 -2.10 -24.44
C ARG A 144 14.64 -3.35 -23.55
N PRO A 145 13.65 -4.27 -23.61
CA PRO A 145 13.65 -5.43 -22.74
C PRO A 145 14.86 -6.30 -23.02
N THR A 146 15.59 -6.64 -21.97
CA THR A 146 16.66 -7.63 -22.07
C THR A 146 16.08 -8.95 -22.57
N ARG A 147 16.79 -9.66 -23.46
CA ARG A 147 16.37 -10.97 -24.00
C ARG A 147 15.92 -11.95 -22.91
N VAL A 148 16.56 -11.89 -21.73
CA VAL A 148 16.22 -12.67 -20.53
C VAL A 148 14.80 -12.40 -20.03
N ARG A 149 14.34 -11.14 -20.04
CA ARG A 149 12.98 -10.77 -19.59
C ARG A 149 11.91 -11.19 -20.59
N VAL A 150 12.20 -11.11 -21.89
CA VAL A 150 11.29 -11.62 -22.93
C VAL A 150 11.18 -13.14 -22.84
N ALA A 151 12.30 -13.84 -22.62
CA ALA A 151 12.31 -15.28 -22.38
C ALA A 151 11.52 -15.64 -21.10
N GLY A 152 11.66 -14.88 -20.01
CA GLY A 152 10.88 -15.07 -18.79
C GLY A 152 9.37 -14.87 -19.00
N LEU A 153 8.99 -13.88 -19.80
CA LEU A 153 7.58 -13.65 -20.17
C LEU A 153 7.02 -14.81 -21.01
N GLY A 154 7.79 -15.28 -22.01
CA GLY A 154 7.41 -16.43 -22.83
C GLY A 154 7.30 -17.72 -22.00
N LEU A 155 8.27 -17.97 -21.12
CA LEU A 155 8.25 -19.13 -20.22
C LEU A 155 7.05 -19.06 -19.26
N GLY A 156 6.79 -17.91 -18.67
CA GLY A 156 5.63 -17.70 -17.81
C GLY A 156 4.30 -17.93 -18.54
N PHE A 157 4.19 -17.46 -19.79
CA PHE A 157 3.02 -17.69 -20.63
C PHE A 157 2.80 -19.18 -20.95
N ILE A 158 3.87 -19.90 -21.29
CA ILE A 158 3.84 -21.36 -21.47
C ILE A 158 3.37 -22.04 -20.18
N GLY A 159 3.86 -21.59 -19.02
CA GLY A 159 3.42 -22.08 -17.72
C GLY A 159 1.92 -21.92 -17.54
N VAL A 160 1.37 -20.73 -17.81
CA VAL A 160 -0.09 -20.48 -17.72
C VAL A 160 -0.87 -21.38 -18.67
N LEU A 161 -0.41 -21.54 -19.92
CA LEU A 161 -1.06 -22.45 -20.88
C LEU A 161 -1.02 -23.92 -20.43
N THR A 162 0.06 -24.33 -19.77
CA THR A 162 0.21 -25.67 -19.20
C THR A 162 -0.77 -25.87 -18.05
N VAL A 163 -0.87 -24.91 -17.14
CA VAL A 163 -1.86 -24.94 -16.04
C VAL A 163 -3.29 -25.03 -16.57
N LEU A 164 -3.58 -24.27 -17.63
CA LEU A 164 -4.87 -24.28 -18.32
C LEU A 164 -5.15 -25.56 -19.11
N GLY A 165 -4.20 -26.51 -19.17
CA GLY A 165 -4.37 -27.73 -19.94
C GLY A 165 -4.74 -27.44 -21.41
N ALA A 166 -4.19 -26.38 -22.01
CA ALA A 166 -4.59 -25.90 -23.32
C ALA A 166 -4.54 -27.00 -24.41
N TRP A 167 -3.70 -28.02 -24.21
CA TRP A 167 -3.56 -29.19 -25.08
C TRP A 167 -4.77 -30.16 -25.10
N GLN A 168 -5.68 -30.06 -24.13
CA GLN A 168 -6.88 -30.89 -23.98
C GLN A 168 -8.14 -30.16 -24.48
N GLY A 169 -7.97 -28.99 -25.10
CA GLY A 169 -9.08 -28.21 -25.66
C GLY A 169 -9.99 -27.62 -24.59
N PHE A 170 -9.44 -27.07 -23.49
CA PHE A 170 -10.18 -26.38 -22.40
C PHE A 170 -11.41 -27.13 -21.81
N HIS A 171 -11.62 -28.40 -22.16
CA HIS A 171 -12.77 -29.18 -21.73
C HIS A 171 -12.62 -29.51 -20.24
N GLY A 172 -13.53 -28.99 -19.40
CA GLY A 172 -13.58 -29.27 -17.96
C GLY A 172 -12.96 -28.21 -17.05
N LEU A 173 -12.36 -27.14 -17.58
CA LEU A 173 -11.93 -25.98 -16.79
C LEU A 173 -12.97 -24.87 -16.90
N ASP A 174 -13.35 -24.28 -15.77
CA ASP A 174 -14.17 -23.07 -15.81
C ASP A 174 -13.33 -21.87 -16.29
N THR A 175 -13.43 -21.60 -17.58
CA THR A 175 -12.79 -20.46 -18.25
C THR A 175 -13.17 -19.15 -17.57
N LYS A 176 -14.39 -19.03 -17.02
CA LYS A 176 -14.84 -17.82 -16.35
C LYS A 176 -14.06 -17.59 -15.05
N GLY A 177 -14.02 -18.58 -14.14
CA GLY A 177 -13.27 -18.48 -12.90
C GLY A 177 -11.78 -18.19 -13.13
N THR A 178 -11.19 -18.86 -14.12
CA THR A 178 -9.77 -18.63 -14.45
C THR A 178 -9.53 -17.24 -15.03
N ALA A 179 -10.42 -16.75 -15.89
CA ALA A 179 -10.34 -15.38 -16.42
C ALA A 179 -10.46 -14.33 -15.30
N LEU A 180 -11.35 -14.54 -14.33
CA LEU A 180 -11.48 -13.67 -13.16
C LEU A 180 -10.19 -13.65 -12.32
N ALA A 181 -9.58 -14.82 -12.08
CA ALA A 181 -8.32 -14.93 -11.35
C ALA A 181 -7.17 -14.23 -12.09
N LEU A 182 -7.05 -14.39 -13.41
CA LEU A 182 -6.04 -13.70 -14.22
C LEU A 182 -6.26 -12.18 -14.26
N LEU A 183 -7.52 -11.74 -14.33
CA LEU A 183 -7.88 -10.32 -14.26
C LEU A 183 -7.53 -9.73 -12.88
N ALA A 184 -7.75 -10.49 -11.80
CA ALA A 184 -7.31 -10.12 -10.46
C ALA A 184 -5.78 -9.90 -10.44
N SER A 185 -5.02 -10.85 -10.99
CA SER A 185 -3.56 -10.76 -11.07
C SER A 185 -3.05 -9.59 -11.90
N LEU A 186 -3.78 -9.19 -12.95
CA LEU A 186 -3.48 -8.04 -13.80
C LEU A 186 -3.74 -6.71 -13.09
N SER A 187 -4.73 -6.65 -12.18
CA SER A 187 -5.05 -5.42 -11.46
C SER A 187 -3.91 -4.95 -10.54
N TYR A 188 -3.13 -5.88 -9.95
CA TYR A 188 -2.01 -5.55 -9.09
C TYR A 188 -0.93 -4.68 -9.76
N PRO A 189 -0.32 -5.07 -10.89
CA PRO A 189 0.69 -4.23 -11.53
C PRO A 189 0.13 -2.90 -12.01
N ILE A 190 -1.12 -2.83 -12.47
CA ILE A 190 -1.78 -1.55 -12.82
C ILE A 190 -1.86 -0.64 -11.59
N GLY A 191 -2.34 -1.17 -10.47
CA GLY A 191 -2.43 -0.44 -9.21
C GLY A 191 -1.06 0.02 -8.72
N TRP A 192 -0.03 -0.82 -8.79
CA TRP A 192 1.32 -0.44 -8.37
C TRP A 192 1.95 0.63 -9.27
N ILE A 193 1.73 0.57 -10.60
CA ILE A 193 2.15 1.62 -11.52
C ILE A 193 1.44 2.95 -11.18
N TYR A 194 0.13 2.89 -10.89
CA TYR A 194 -0.64 4.06 -10.50
C TYR A 194 -0.11 4.68 -9.20
N VAL A 195 0.07 3.88 -8.14
CA VAL A 195 0.62 4.32 -6.86
C VAL A 195 2.00 4.94 -7.04
N ARG A 196 2.87 4.31 -7.85
CA ARG A 196 4.21 4.84 -8.13
C ARG A 196 4.17 6.21 -8.83
N ARG A 197 3.18 6.46 -9.68
CA ARG A 197 3.05 7.75 -10.40
C ARG A 197 2.39 8.84 -9.56
N THR A 198 1.53 8.48 -8.61
CA THR A 198 0.65 9.45 -7.91
C THR A 198 0.98 9.65 -6.44
N LEU A 199 1.46 8.62 -5.74
CA LEU A 199 1.76 8.65 -4.30
C LEU A 199 3.26 8.62 -3.99
N ALA A 200 4.12 8.34 -4.97
CA ALA A 200 5.56 8.36 -4.75
C ALA A 200 6.04 9.74 -4.31
N GLY A 201 6.81 9.80 -3.21
CA GLY A 201 7.34 11.05 -2.67
C GLY A 201 6.39 11.80 -1.72
N SER A 202 5.26 11.22 -1.33
CA SER A 202 4.30 11.88 -0.43
C SER A 202 4.74 12.01 1.05
N GLY A 203 5.92 11.48 1.42
CA GLY A 203 6.49 11.61 2.77
C GLY A 203 5.74 10.90 3.91
N HIS A 204 4.64 10.20 3.61
CA HIS A 204 3.86 9.49 4.62
C HIS A 204 4.44 8.12 4.94
N SER A 205 4.31 7.68 6.19
CA SER A 205 4.65 6.32 6.62
C SER A 205 3.87 5.25 5.83
N HIS A 206 4.53 4.12 5.54
CA HIS A 206 3.93 2.97 4.88
C HIS A 206 2.73 2.40 5.62
N LEU A 207 2.78 2.39 6.95
CA LEU A 207 1.70 1.93 7.79
C LEU A 207 0.48 2.86 7.64
N SER A 208 0.71 4.17 7.66
CA SER A 208 -0.33 5.18 7.46
C SER A 208 -1.02 5.07 6.08
N LEU A 209 -0.24 4.98 4.99
CA LEU A 209 -0.79 4.84 3.63
C LEU A 209 -1.57 3.53 3.46
N SER A 210 -1.04 2.42 3.97
CA SER A 210 -1.68 1.11 3.80
C SER A 210 -2.90 0.95 4.70
N GLY A 211 -2.86 1.51 5.91
CA GLY A 211 -4.04 1.60 6.79
C GLY A 211 -5.16 2.42 6.15
N ALA A 212 -4.85 3.58 5.57
CA ALA A 212 -5.82 4.39 4.83
C ALA A 212 -6.36 3.68 3.59
N GLN A 213 -5.49 3.00 2.84
CA GLN A 213 -5.88 2.21 1.67
C GLN A 213 -6.84 1.06 2.04
N LEU A 214 -6.54 0.32 3.11
CA LEU A 214 -7.39 -0.78 3.58
C LEU A 214 -8.72 -0.27 4.13
N LEU A 215 -8.71 0.85 4.85
CA LEU A 215 -9.93 1.51 5.31
C LEU A 215 -10.82 1.90 4.13
N LEU A 216 -10.26 2.53 3.09
CA LEU A 216 -10.99 2.91 1.90
C LEU A 216 -11.53 1.69 1.14
N ALA A 217 -10.75 0.62 1.01
CA ALA A 217 -11.20 -0.62 0.38
C ALA A 217 -12.37 -1.25 1.18
N THR A 218 -12.29 -1.22 2.52
CA THR A 218 -13.35 -1.69 3.41
C THR A 218 -14.62 -0.86 3.23
N LEU A 219 -14.50 0.47 3.16
CA LEU A 219 -15.65 1.36 2.92
C LEU A 219 -16.26 1.15 1.53
N GLN A 220 -15.44 0.96 0.49
CA GLN A 220 -15.92 0.64 -0.85
C GLN A 220 -16.74 -0.65 -0.84
N LEU A 221 -16.23 -1.71 -0.20
CA LEU A 221 -16.98 -2.96 -0.09
C LEU A 221 -18.16 -2.90 0.88
N ALA A 222 -18.13 -2.06 1.91
CA ALA A 222 -19.30 -1.83 2.77
C ALA A 222 -20.49 -1.27 1.95
N VAL A 223 -20.22 -0.45 0.94
CA VAL A 223 -21.25 0.07 0.02
C VAL A 223 -21.64 -0.95 -1.04
N VAL A 224 -20.66 -1.65 -1.63
CA VAL A 224 -20.92 -2.58 -2.75
C VAL A 224 -21.57 -3.89 -2.29
N THR A 225 -21.13 -4.49 -1.19
CA THR A 225 -21.60 -5.79 -0.70
C THR A 225 -23.13 -5.88 -0.57
N PRO A 226 -23.84 -4.95 0.09
CA PRO A 226 -25.31 -5.03 0.22
C PRO A 226 -26.05 -4.83 -1.10
N LEU A 227 -25.42 -4.28 -2.15
CA LEU A 227 -26.05 -4.13 -3.47
C LEU A 227 -26.09 -5.44 -4.26
N PHE A 228 -25.20 -6.39 -3.93
CA PHE A 228 -25.04 -7.65 -4.66
C PHE A 228 -25.31 -8.88 -3.80
N THR A 229 -25.46 -8.73 -2.48
CA THR A 229 -25.63 -9.84 -1.55
C THR A 229 -26.66 -9.51 -0.47
N SER A 230 -27.51 -10.49 -0.17
CA SER A 230 -28.43 -10.45 0.96
C SER A 230 -27.67 -10.66 2.28
N ILE A 231 -28.28 -10.27 3.39
CA ILE A 231 -27.77 -10.62 4.72
C ILE A 231 -27.70 -12.15 4.83
N PRO A 232 -26.59 -12.73 5.34
CA PRO A 232 -26.50 -14.18 5.54
C PRO A 232 -27.61 -14.68 6.45
N ASP A 233 -28.25 -15.79 6.07
CA ASP A 233 -29.30 -16.44 6.90
C ASP A 233 -28.73 -17.06 8.19
N GLY A 234 -27.40 -17.22 8.26
CA GLY A 234 -26.68 -17.71 9.43
C GLY A 234 -25.21 -17.35 9.40
N LEU A 235 -24.54 -17.56 10.53
CA LEU A 235 -23.10 -17.31 10.70
C LEU A 235 -22.38 -18.64 10.99
N PRO A 236 -22.06 -19.43 9.96
CA PRO A 236 -21.38 -20.70 10.17
C PRO A 236 -19.97 -20.44 10.72
N VAL A 237 -19.66 -21.04 11.88
CA VAL A 237 -18.44 -20.73 12.65
C VAL A 237 -17.16 -21.05 11.87
N GLY A 238 -17.11 -22.17 11.15
CA GLY A 238 -15.94 -22.56 10.36
C GLY A 238 -15.55 -21.52 9.30
N PRO A 239 -16.44 -21.21 8.33
CA PRO A 239 -16.22 -20.16 7.34
C PRO A 239 -15.96 -18.78 7.96
N LEU A 240 -16.63 -18.44 9.07
CA LEU A 240 -16.39 -17.17 9.77
C LEU A 240 -14.96 -17.10 10.34
N LEU A 241 -14.49 -18.15 11.00
CA LEU A 241 -13.12 -18.23 11.50
C LEU A 241 -12.09 -18.16 10.37
N ALA A 242 -12.39 -18.77 9.21
CA ALA A 242 -11.54 -18.67 8.03
C ALA A 242 -11.44 -17.21 7.53
N ILE A 243 -12.56 -16.48 7.48
CA ILE A 243 -12.59 -15.06 7.11
C ILE A 243 -11.84 -14.19 8.13
N VAL A 244 -12.01 -14.45 9.43
CA VAL A 244 -11.28 -13.75 10.50
C VAL A 244 -9.78 -13.99 10.36
N ALA A 245 -9.35 -15.24 10.19
CA ALA A 245 -7.94 -15.58 9.97
C ALA A 245 -7.40 -14.93 8.69
N LEU A 246 -8.16 -14.97 7.60
CA LEU A 246 -7.78 -14.37 6.31
C LEU A 246 -7.60 -12.85 6.40
N GLY A 247 -8.47 -12.16 7.15
CA GLY A 247 -8.36 -10.72 7.35
C GLY A 247 -7.31 -10.34 8.37
N ALA A 248 -7.42 -10.85 9.59
CA ALA A 248 -6.55 -10.48 10.70
C ALA A 248 -5.10 -10.95 10.49
N LEU A 249 -4.92 -12.24 10.15
CA LEU A 249 -3.59 -12.82 9.92
C LEU A 249 -3.12 -12.57 8.49
N GLY A 250 -3.95 -12.94 7.51
CA GLY A 250 -3.63 -12.90 6.07
C GLY A 250 -3.41 -11.51 5.49
N THR A 251 -4.02 -10.49 6.09
CA THR A 251 -3.95 -9.11 5.59
C THR A 251 -3.30 -8.18 6.61
N GLY A 252 -3.89 -8.02 7.80
CA GLY A 252 -3.41 -7.07 8.81
C GLY A 252 -2.02 -7.40 9.35
N PHE A 253 -1.88 -8.55 10.00
CA PHE A 253 -0.61 -9.00 10.59
C PHE A 253 0.46 -9.28 9.53
N ALA A 254 0.07 -9.89 8.41
CA ALA A 254 0.96 -10.12 7.27
C ALA A 254 1.60 -8.82 6.76
N MET A 255 0.83 -7.72 6.65
CA MET A 255 1.38 -6.43 6.24
C MET A 255 2.42 -5.90 7.24
N LEU A 256 2.18 -6.04 8.55
CA LEU A 256 3.15 -5.65 9.57
C LEU A 256 4.45 -6.46 9.48
N LEU A 257 4.34 -7.78 9.28
CA LEU A 257 5.51 -8.65 9.03
C LEU A 257 6.25 -8.26 7.77
N GLN A 258 5.52 -7.99 6.68
CA GLN A 258 6.09 -7.58 5.41
C GLN A 258 6.88 -6.27 5.56
N TYR A 259 6.35 -5.27 6.28
CA TYR A 259 7.08 -4.02 6.51
C TYR A 259 8.37 -4.22 7.31
N GLY A 260 8.31 -5.03 8.37
CA GLY A 260 9.51 -5.39 9.14
C GLY A 260 10.56 -6.09 8.27
N LEU A 261 10.12 -7.05 7.45
CA LEU A 261 11.00 -7.81 6.56
C LEU A 261 11.62 -6.93 5.47
N VAL A 262 10.85 -6.01 4.88
CA VAL A 262 11.33 -5.03 3.90
C VAL A 262 12.34 -4.08 4.53
N ALA A 263 12.09 -3.62 5.76
CA ALA A 263 13.00 -2.72 6.47
C ALA A 263 14.34 -3.39 6.84
N GLU A 264 14.34 -4.70 7.11
CA GLU A 264 15.53 -5.46 7.51
C GLU A 264 16.32 -6.02 6.32
N THR A 265 15.65 -6.55 5.30
CA THR A 265 16.28 -7.32 4.20
C THR A 265 16.20 -6.64 2.84
N GLY A 266 15.50 -5.51 2.77
CA GLY A 266 15.20 -4.79 1.54
C GLY A 266 13.99 -5.35 0.78
N PRO A 267 13.40 -4.55 -0.13
CA PRO A 267 12.20 -4.93 -0.88
C PRO A 267 12.41 -6.14 -1.79
N THR A 268 13.59 -6.29 -2.41
CA THR A 268 13.83 -7.41 -3.34
C THR A 268 13.73 -8.75 -2.63
N THR A 269 14.38 -8.91 -1.48
CA THR A 269 14.35 -10.15 -0.68
C THR A 269 12.96 -10.41 -0.13
N ALA A 270 12.31 -9.39 0.45
CA ALA A 270 10.97 -9.53 1.01
C ALA A 270 9.92 -9.93 -0.04
N GLN A 271 10.05 -9.46 -1.28
CA GLN A 271 9.13 -9.85 -2.36
C GLN A 271 9.31 -11.30 -2.82
N MET A 272 10.43 -11.97 -2.50
CA MET A 272 10.64 -13.39 -2.85
C MET A 272 9.61 -14.31 -2.19
N VAL A 273 9.00 -13.88 -1.07
CA VAL A 273 7.86 -14.56 -0.42
C VAL A 273 6.77 -14.91 -1.43
N THR A 274 6.53 -14.03 -2.41
CA THR A 274 5.47 -14.23 -3.41
C THR A 274 5.67 -15.47 -4.29
N TYR A 275 6.91 -15.94 -4.45
CA TYR A 275 7.21 -17.18 -5.17
C TYR A 275 6.85 -18.44 -4.39
N PHE A 276 6.76 -18.35 -3.06
CA PHE A 276 6.38 -19.48 -2.21
C PHE A 276 4.87 -19.65 -2.09
N ILE A 277 4.10 -18.58 -2.34
CA ILE A 277 2.64 -18.58 -2.24
C ILE A 277 2.01 -19.74 -3.04
N PRO A 278 2.32 -19.95 -4.34
CA PRO A 278 1.63 -20.97 -5.13
C PRO A 278 2.00 -22.39 -4.69
N VAL A 279 3.25 -22.60 -4.25
CA VAL A 279 3.71 -23.88 -3.72
C VAL A 279 2.94 -24.24 -2.45
N ILE A 280 2.84 -23.30 -1.52
CA ILE A 280 2.13 -23.49 -0.25
C ILE A 280 0.62 -23.63 -0.50
N ALA A 281 0.03 -22.81 -1.38
CA ALA A 281 -1.38 -22.90 -1.75
C ALA A 281 -1.69 -24.28 -2.36
N THR A 282 -0.80 -24.82 -3.21
CA THR A 282 -0.94 -26.16 -3.78
C THR A 282 -0.88 -27.24 -2.70
N ILE A 283 0.12 -27.20 -1.82
CA ILE A 283 0.25 -28.17 -0.72
C ILE A 283 -0.99 -28.12 0.17
N ALA A 284 -1.43 -26.92 0.55
CA ALA A 284 -2.61 -26.71 1.38
C ALA A 284 -3.90 -27.20 0.70
N GLY A 285 -4.12 -26.86 -0.57
CA GLY A 285 -5.29 -27.29 -1.34
C GLY A 285 -5.39 -28.81 -1.46
N VAL A 286 -4.27 -29.49 -1.70
CA VAL A 286 -4.26 -30.95 -1.87
C VAL A 286 -4.42 -31.67 -0.55
N THR A 287 -3.70 -31.22 0.49
CA THR A 287 -3.64 -31.93 1.78
C THR A 287 -4.84 -31.65 2.68
N LEU A 288 -5.37 -30.41 2.69
CA LEU A 288 -6.46 -30.01 3.60
C LEU A 288 -7.82 -29.96 2.90
N LEU A 289 -7.89 -29.54 1.62
CA LEU A 289 -9.15 -29.47 0.86
C LEU A 289 -9.42 -30.73 0.02
N GLY A 290 -8.45 -31.64 -0.09
CA GLY A 290 -8.56 -32.85 -0.90
C GLY A 290 -8.62 -32.56 -2.41
N GLU A 291 -8.08 -31.42 -2.86
CA GLU A 291 -8.09 -31.06 -4.28
C GLU A 291 -7.23 -32.04 -5.10
N THR A 292 -7.79 -32.57 -6.19
CA THR A 292 -7.06 -33.47 -7.09
C THR A 292 -6.12 -32.68 -7.99
N LEU A 293 -4.82 -33.03 -7.96
CA LEU A 293 -3.83 -32.50 -8.90
C LEU A 293 -3.88 -33.26 -10.21
N THR A 294 -4.19 -32.57 -11.30
CA THR A 294 -3.77 -33.03 -12.62
C THR A 294 -2.27 -32.76 -12.78
N TRP A 295 -1.57 -33.60 -13.55
CA TRP A 295 -0.13 -33.46 -13.76
C TRP A 295 0.26 -32.09 -14.36
N SER A 296 -0.67 -31.43 -15.05
CA SER A 296 -0.48 -30.15 -15.71
C SER A 296 -0.39 -28.96 -14.74
N THR A 297 -1.06 -29.05 -13.59
CA THR A 297 -1.08 -28.02 -12.55
C THR A 297 0.29 -27.81 -11.87
N PRO A 298 0.97 -28.84 -11.32
CA PRO A 298 2.27 -28.66 -10.68
C PRO A 298 3.37 -28.33 -11.69
N VAL A 299 3.36 -28.95 -12.88
CA VAL A 299 4.32 -28.64 -13.94
C VAL A 299 4.15 -27.19 -14.40
N GLY A 300 2.93 -26.78 -14.69
CA GLY A 300 2.64 -25.41 -15.09
C GLY A 300 2.99 -24.39 -14.01
N ALA A 301 2.73 -24.69 -12.73
CA ALA A 301 3.13 -23.84 -11.61
C ALA A 301 4.65 -23.62 -11.55
N VAL A 302 5.45 -24.69 -11.68
CA VAL A 302 6.92 -24.60 -11.73
C VAL A 302 7.39 -23.74 -12.89
N VAL A 303 6.77 -23.89 -14.07
CA VAL A 303 7.12 -23.11 -15.26
C VAL A 303 6.73 -21.64 -15.09
N VAL A 304 5.55 -21.33 -14.52
CA VAL A 304 5.13 -19.95 -14.21
C VAL A 304 6.11 -19.30 -13.23
N LEU A 305 6.46 -20.01 -12.15
CA LEU A 305 7.41 -19.52 -11.15
C LEU A 305 8.79 -19.28 -11.74
N ALA A 306 9.30 -20.19 -12.58
CA ALA A 306 10.57 -20.03 -13.27
C ALA A 306 10.54 -18.82 -14.24
N GLY A 307 9.47 -18.65 -15.01
CA GLY A 307 9.28 -17.50 -15.89
C GLY A 307 9.23 -16.18 -15.12
N ALA A 308 8.45 -16.13 -14.05
CA ALA A 308 8.34 -14.96 -13.17
C ALA A 308 9.65 -14.66 -12.42
N ALA A 309 10.44 -15.67 -12.05
CA ALA A 309 11.78 -15.49 -11.48
C ALA A 309 12.71 -14.87 -12.54
N LEU A 310 12.69 -15.39 -13.76
CA LEU A 310 13.55 -14.93 -14.84
C LEU A 310 13.28 -13.48 -15.25
N THR A 311 12.03 -13.01 -15.19
CA THR A 311 11.70 -11.60 -15.43
C THR A 311 12.29 -10.66 -14.36
N GLN A 312 12.57 -11.16 -13.15
CA GLN A 312 13.15 -10.36 -12.05
C GLN A 312 14.68 -10.35 -12.00
N VAL A 313 15.38 -11.35 -12.57
CA VAL A 313 16.86 -11.45 -12.52
C VAL A 313 17.58 -10.26 -13.18
N GLY A 314 16.92 -9.53 -14.10
CA GLY A 314 17.52 -8.43 -14.87
C GLY A 314 17.35 -7.03 -14.30
N THR A 315 16.68 -6.82 -13.16
CA THR A 315 16.46 -5.47 -12.58
C THR A 315 17.60 -4.98 -11.69
N GLY A 316 18.44 -5.89 -11.16
CA GLY A 316 19.50 -5.55 -10.20
C GLY A 316 20.81 -4.99 -10.79
N ARG A 317 21.10 -5.16 -12.09
CA ARG A 317 22.42 -4.83 -12.68
C ARG A 317 22.54 -3.46 -13.37
N ARG A 318 21.48 -2.65 -13.42
CA ARG A 318 21.48 -1.40 -14.22
C ARG A 318 20.87 -0.18 -13.53
N ALA A 319 20.85 -0.15 -12.20
CA ALA A 319 20.70 1.14 -11.50
C ALA A 319 22.03 1.91 -11.62
N ARG A 320 22.13 2.79 -12.63
CA ARG A 320 23.13 3.86 -12.61
C ARG A 320 22.92 4.68 -11.31
N PRO A 321 23.98 5.10 -10.60
CA PRO A 321 23.83 6.03 -9.48
C PRO A 321 23.43 7.40 -10.04
N GLY A 322 22.13 7.58 -10.16
CA GLY A 322 21.48 8.75 -10.75
C GLY A 322 19.98 8.50 -10.75
N ARG A 323 19.33 8.83 -9.62
CA ARG A 323 17.93 8.52 -9.27
C ARG A 323 17.64 7.02 -9.13
N SER A 324 17.98 6.52 -7.95
CA SER A 324 17.55 5.23 -7.41
C SER A 324 16.08 4.97 -7.70
N ALA A 325 15.81 3.88 -8.43
CA ALA A 325 14.54 3.18 -8.35
C ALA A 325 14.23 2.96 -6.86
N GLY A 326 13.05 3.39 -6.42
CA GLY A 326 12.69 3.57 -5.01
C GLY A 326 12.86 2.31 -4.16
N ALA A 327 14.10 2.08 -3.72
CA ALA A 327 14.39 1.70 -2.36
C ALA A 327 13.97 2.87 -1.47
N PHE A 328 13.18 2.54 -0.46
CA PHE A 328 12.64 3.44 0.53
C PHE A 328 13.77 4.24 1.22
N PRO A 329 13.67 5.57 1.33
CA PRO A 329 14.45 6.32 2.29
C PRO A 329 13.94 5.96 3.70
N GLN A 330 14.78 5.33 4.51
CA GLN A 330 14.56 5.18 5.94
C GLN A 330 14.72 6.54 6.63
N GLU A 331 13.80 6.88 7.53
CA GLU A 331 14.08 7.81 8.63
C GLU A 331 14.87 7.06 9.71
N GLY A 332 16.08 7.54 10.02
CA GLY A 332 16.77 7.19 11.26
C GLY A 332 16.09 7.82 12.48
N PRO A 333 16.45 7.41 13.71
CA PRO A 333 15.94 8.04 14.92
C PRO A 333 16.28 9.52 14.90
N SER A 334 15.28 10.37 15.15
CA SER A 334 15.45 11.81 15.23
C SER A 334 16.24 12.11 16.51
N ASP A 335 17.57 12.19 16.39
CA ASP A 335 18.37 12.90 17.38
C ASP A 335 17.97 14.38 17.27
N VAL A 336 17.24 14.85 18.27
CA VAL A 336 16.95 16.27 18.47
C VAL A 336 18.28 16.94 18.82
N VAL A 337 19.02 17.37 17.81
CA VAL A 337 20.07 18.36 17.98
C VAL A 337 19.36 19.70 18.17
N VAL A 338 19.29 20.15 19.42
CA VAL A 338 18.90 21.52 19.77
C VAL A 338 19.97 22.45 19.18
N ALA A 339 19.64 23.12 18.08
CA ALA A 339 20.47 24.20 17.57
C ALA A 339 20.46 25.37 18.59
N PRO A 340 21.61 26.01 18.88
CA PRO A 340 21.63 27.23 19.70
C PRO A 340 20.81 28.32 19.02
N LEU A 341 19.93 28.97 19.78
CA LEU A 341 19.17 30.14 19.33
C LEU A 341 20.13 31.22 18.80
N PRO A 342 19.84 31.87 17.66
CA PRO A 342 20.61 33.01 17.21
C PRO A 342 20.44 34.19 18.20
N PRO A 343 21.47 35.02 18.41
CA PRO A 343 21.39 36.14 19.35
C PRO A 343 20.29 37.12 18.92
N THR A 344 19.39 37.41 19.85
CA THR A 344 18.36 38.44 19.72
C THR A 344 19.02 39.78 19.43
N ARG A 345 18.62 40.42 18.32
CA ARG A 345 18.97 41.80 18.01
C ARG A 345 18.40 42.71 19.09
N ASP A 346 19.25 43.58 19.63
CA ASP A 346 18.90 44.65 20.56
C ASP A 346 17.72 45.47 20.04
N VAL A 347 16.58 45.32 20.69
CA VAL A 347 15.50 46.29 20.63
C VAL A 347 15.82 47.35 21.68
N ALA A 348 16.12 48.56 21.21
CA ALA A 348 16.42 49.72 22.02
C ALA A 348 15.32 49.96 23.07
N ARG A 349 15.74 50.08 24.34
CA ARG A 349 14.91 50.48 25.48
C ARG A 349 14.45 51.93 25.29
N PRO A 350 13.15 52.25 25.40
CA PRO A 350 12.70 53.60 25.71
C PRO A 350 12.96 53.87 27.20
N GLY A 351 13.60 55.00 27.49
CA GLY A 351 13.96 55.43 28.84
C GLY A 351 12.77 55.62 29.77
N THR A 352 12.99 55.26 31.02
CA THR A 352 12.19 55.64 32.19
C THR A 352 12.40 57.12 32.51
N PRO A 353 11.32 57.90 32.70
CA PRO A 353 11.36 59.07 33.56
C PRO A 353 10.82 58.72 34.96
N GLU A 354 11.42 59.38 35.93
CA GLU A 354 11.24 59.25 37.37
C GLU A 354 9.79 59.39 37.85
N THR A 355 9.48 58.68 38.93
CA THR A 355 8.27 58.84 39.76
C THR A 355 8.40 60.10 40.63
N PRO A 356 7.29 60.80 40.90
CA PRO A 356 6.96 60.95 42.31
C PRO A 356 5.45 60.84 42.65
N ALA A 357 5.22 60.19 43.79
CA ALA A 357 4.23 60.49 44.84
C ALA A 357 2.71 60.45 44.58
N ALA A 358 2.09 59.49 45.28
CA ALA A 358 0.99 59.61 46.26
C ALA A 358 -0.43 60.06 45.86
N ALA A 359 -1.39 59.41 46.57
CA ALA A 359 -2.80 59.77 46.80
C ALA A 359 -3.76 59.61 45.61
N ASP A 360 -5.05 59.32 45.73
CA ASP A 360 -5.95 58.74 46.74
C ASP A 360 -7.31 58.59 46.01
N ALA A 361 -8.20 57.74 46.52
CA ALA A 361 -9.66 57.80 46.38
C ALA A 361 -10.39 57.72 44.99
N SER A 362 -11.44 56.86 44.99
CA SER A 362 -12.78 57.02 44.38
C SER A 362 -12.92 57.72 43.00
N THR A 363 -13.77 57.27 42.06
CA THR A 363 -15.23 57.32 42.16
C THR A 363 -15.85 56.71 40.89
N THR A 364 -17.01 56.09 41.08
CA THR A 364 -18.06 55.69 40.14
C THR A 364 -18.56 56.79 39.18
N SER A 365 -19.08 56.41 38.01
CA SER A 365 -20.30 56.92 37.33
C SER A 365 -20.25 56.53 35.84
N ALA A 366 -21.00 55.54 35.34
CA ALA A 366 -22.43 55.53 35.00
C ALA A 366 -22.81 56.27 33.70
N TRP A 367 -23.53 55.53 32.83
CA TRP A 367 -24.66 55.96 31.97
C TRP A 367 -24.34 56.83 30.72
N GLN A 368 -24.98 56.76 29.54
CA GLN A 368 -25.72 55.78 28.73
C GLN A 368 -25.90 56.44 27.32
N PRO A 369 -26.86 56.08 26.45
CA PRO A 369 -26.65 55.78 25.04
C PRO A 369 -27.00 56.95 24.08
N ASP A 370 -26.77 56.80 22.77
CA ASP A 370 -27.70 57.32 21.77
C ASP A 370 -27.51 56.69 20.38
N ALA A 371 -28.63 56.57 19.67
CA ALA A 371 -28.84 55.78 18.46
C ALA A 371 -28.73 56.66 17.17
N PRO A 372 -29.45 56.40 16.06
CA PRO A 372 -28.85 55.99 14.78
C PRO A 372 -29.00 57.01 13.65
N HIS A 373 -28.12 56.97 12.65
CA HIS A 373 -28.32 57.69 11.37
C HIS A 373 -27.83 56.90 10.15
N THR A 374 -28.79 56.43 9.35
CA THR A 374 -28.75 56.43 7.86
C THR A 374 -29.40 57.74 7.36
N PRO A 375 -29.49 58.11 6.05
CA PRO A 375 -29.15 57.40 4.80
C PRO A 375 -28.45 58.28 3.71
N THR A 376 -28.07 57.68 2.58
CA THR A 376 -28.22 58.18 1.18
C THR A 376 -27.48 57.21 0.22
N ALA A 377 -27.73 57.13 -1.08
CA ALA A 377 -28.92 56.96 -1.93
C ALA A 377 -28.38 56.90 -3.38
N ASN A 378 -29.13 56.21 -4.27
CA ASN A 378 -29.03 56.17 -5.75
C ASN A 378 -27.96 55.24 -6.37
N ARG A 379 -28.21 54.51 -7.47
CA ARG A 379 -29.40 54.23 -8.31
C ARG A 379 -29.04 53.05 -9.25
N HIS A 380 -29.92 52.06 -9.36
CA HIS A 380 -30.12 51.21 -10.56
C HIS A 380 -31.01 51.99 -11.57
N PRO A 381 -31.32 51.58 -12.85
CA PRO A 381 -31.60 50.18 -13.25
C PRO A 381 -31.41 49.75 -14.76
N THR A 382 -31.64 48.45 -14.99
CA THR A 382 -32.38 47.77 -16.09
C THR A 382 -31.89 47.72 -17.55
N GLY A 383 -32.00 46.50 -18.13
CA GLY A 383 -32.28 46.30 -19.56
C GLY A 383 -31.98 44.90 -20.14
N ALA A 384 -32.93 43.96 -20.03
CA ALA A 384 -33.12 42.80 -20.93
C ALA A 384 -34.46 43.04 -21.72
N PRO A 385 -34.86 42.37 -22.83
CA PRO A 385 -34.64 40.96 -23.22
C PRO A 385 -34.52 40.62 -24.75
N ARG A 386 -34.42 39.30 -25.07
CA ARG A 386 -34.48 38.47 -26.32
C ARG A 386 -35.56 38.87 -27.38
N PRO A 387 -35.65 38.35 -28.67
CA PRO A 387 -35.59 36.91 -29.10
C PRO A 387 -35.24 36.50 -30.58
N SER A 388 -35.26 35.16 -30.83
CA SER A 388 -35.63 34.35 -32.06
C SER A 388 -34.82 34.44 -33.39
N VAL A 389 -34.12 33.40 -33.93
CA VAL A 389 -34.52 32.13 -34.67
C VAL A 389 -34.83 32.39 -36.19
N PRO A 390 -34.80 31.47 -37.21
CA PRO A 390 -34.21 30.12 -37.49
C PRO A 390 -33.48 29.99 -38.89
N HIS A 391 -32.93 28.80 -39.23
CA HIS A 391 -33.16 28.02 -40.49
C HIS A 391 -32.26 26.74 -40.50
N HIS A 392 -32.82 25.51 -40.50
CA HIS A 392 -33.08 24.60 -41.65
C HIS A 392 -31.79 24.00 -42.27
N GLU A 393 -31.63 22.72 -42.61
CA GLU A 393 -32.56 21.64 -42.95
C GLU A 393 -31.85 20.24 -42.96
N ARG A 394 -32.71 19.20 -42.84
CA ARG A 394 -32.70 17.73 -43.17
C ARG A 394 -31.58 17.19 -44.10
N ALA A 395 -31.35 15.89 -44.32
CA ALA A 395 -32.11 14.62 -44.33
C ALA A 395 -31.02 13.51 -44.54
N ASP A 396 -31.06 12.25 -44.12
CA ASP A 396 -31.96 11.09 -44.34
C ASP A 396 -31.06 9.88 -44.71
N LYS A 397 -31.58 8.70 -44.40
CA LYS A 397 -31.18 7.29 -44.65
C LYS A 397 -29.99 6.93 -45.55
N SER A 398 -29.25 5.92 -45.09
CA SER A 398 -28.99 4.64 -45.81
C SER A 398 -28.70 3.54 -44.80
#